data_AF-A0A0C3MLN8-F1
#
_entry.id   AF-A0A0C3MLN8-F1
#
_cell.length_a   1.000
_cell.length_b   1.000
_cell.length_c   1.000
_cell.angle_alpha   90.00
_cell.angle_beta   90.00
_cell.angle_gamma   90.00
#
_symmetry.space_group_name_H-M   'P 1'
#
loop_
_entity.id
_entity.type
_entity.pdbx_description
1 polymer ?
#
loop_
_entity_poly.entity_id
_entity_poly.type
_entity_poly.pdbx_seq_one_letter_code
_entity_poly.pdbx_strand_id
1 'polypeptide(L)'
;RNELLDAEQGISETDSAIRESVINQLIGLYIPAQSIEEQWDVPGLEKALASEFLLRIPVQEWLEADSELHEENLRSRIMESVNTSYQGKVEQVGASIMNQYERMVMLHSIDSVS
;
A
#
# COMPACT_ATOMS: atom_id res chain seq x y z
N ARG A 1 1.18 5.12 28.62
CA ARG A 1 2.36 4.29 28.92
C ARG A 1 1.83 3.06 29.66
N ASN A 2 2.06 1.87 29.10
CA ASN A 2 1.34 0.59 29.32
C ASN A 2 0.04 0.49 28.50
N GLU A 3 -0.22 -0.71 27.96
CA GLU A 3 -1.39 -1.18 27.17
C GLU A 3 -1.21 -1.45 25.66
N LEU A 4 -0.05 -1.20 25.03
CA LEU A 4 0.15 -1.58 23.60
C LEU A 4 1.24 -2.64 23.37
N LEU A 5 1.65 -3.34 24.43
CA LEU A 5 2.70 -4.37 24.37
C LEU A 5 2.17 -5.81 24.45
N ASP A 6 0.85 -6.01 24.32
CA ASP A 6 0.20 -7.34 24.40
C ASP A 6 -0.25 -7.87 23.03
N ALA A 7 0.41 -7.42 21.97
CA ALA A 7 -0.10 -7.62 20.62
C ALA A 7 0.86 -8.47 19.74
N GLU A 8 1.67 -9.33 20.37
CA GLU A 8 2.53 -10.33 19.72
C GLU A 8 1.75 -11.40 18.92
N GLN A 9 0.42 -11.46 19.02
CA GLN A 9 -0.43 -12.37 18.23
C GLN A 9 -1.57 -11.64 17.46
N GLY A 10 -1.78 -10.34 17.69
CA GLY A 10 -2.92 -9.57 17.14
C GLY A 10 -2.53 -8.35 16.29
N ILE A 11 -1.24 -8.01 16.21
CA ILE A 11 -0.77 -6.88 15.38
C ILE A 11 -0.90 -7.18 13.89
N SER A 12 -0.65 -8.41 13.43
CA SER A 12 -0.54 -8.69 11.99
C SER A 12 -1.84 -8.46 11.20
N GLU A 13 -3.01 -8.75 11.78
CA GLU A 13 -4.31 -8.55 11.12
C GLU A 13 -4.75 -7.08 11.15
N THR A 14 -4.51 -6.40 12.28
CA THR A 14 -4.80 -4.96 12.44
C THR A 14 -3.88 -4.12 11.53
N ASP A 15 -2.63 -4.55 11.37
CA ASP A 15 -1.62 -3.93 10.51
C ASP A 15 -1.97 -4.06 9.01
N SER A 16 -2.50 -5.21 8.60
CA SER A 16 -2.95 -5.42 7.22
C SER A 16 -4.13 -4.52 6.86
N ALA A 17 -5.16 -4.43 7.72
CA ALA A 17 -6.33 -3.57 7.48
C ALA A 17 -5.97 -2.07 7.43
N ILE A 18 -5.03 -1.64 8.28
CA ILE A 18 -4.52 -0.26 8.25
C ILE A 18 -3.75 -0.01 6.95
N ARG A 19 -2.85 -0.92 6.56
CA ARG A 19 -2.09 -0.79 5.31
C ARG A 19 -3.00 -0.74 4.10
N GLU A 20 -3.98 -1.64 4.00
CA GLU A 20 -4.95 -1.65 2.91
C GLU A 20 -5.75 -0.35 2.86
N SER A 21 -6.12 0.22 4.01
CA SER A 21 -6.79 1.52 4.08
C SER A 21 -5.91 2.67 3.59
N VAL A 22 -4.64 2.72 4.03
CA VAL A 22 -3.69 3.76 3.62
C VAL A 22 -3.39 3.67 2.12
N ILE A 23 -3.17 2.46 1.61
CA ILE A 23 -2.94 2.22 0.17
C ILE A 23 -4.18 2.59 -0.65
N ASN A 24 -5.40 2.26 -0.18
CA ASN A 24 -6.63 2.68 -0.86
C ASN A 24 -6.78 4.20 -0.92
N GLN A 25 -6.44 4.89 0.17
CA GLN A 25 -6.44 6.35 0.20
C GLN A 25 -5.40 6.92 -0.77
N LEU A 26 -4.19 6.37 -0.78
CA LEU A 26 -3.13 6.76 -1.72
C LEU A 26 -3.59 6.58 -3.16
N ILE A 27 -4.13 5.41 -3.52
CA ILE A 27 -4.71 5.16 -4.84
C ILE A 27 -5.76 6.22 -5.14
N GLY A 28 -6.66 6.52 -4.20
CA GLY A 28 -7.70 7.55 -4.37
C GLY A 28 -7.19 8.98 -4.64
N LEU A 29 -5.97 9.31 -4.21
CA LEU A 29 -5.35 10.62 -4.48
C LEU A 29 -4.88 10.76 -5.94
N TYR A 30 -4.43 9.66 -6.55
CA TYR A 30 -3.90 9.65 -7.91
C TYR A 30 -4.90 9.10 -8.94
N ILE A 31 -5.81 8.24 -8.51
CA ILE A 31 -6.86 7.58 -9.29
C ILE A 31 -8.17 7.74 -8.52
N PRO A 32 -8.89 8.87 -8.71
CA PRO A 32 -10.13 9.12 -8.00
C PRO A 32 -11.19 8.06 -8.32
N ALA A 33 -12.04 7.73 -7.35
CA ALA A 33 -13.11 6.75 -7.58
C ALA A 33 -14.11 7.27 -8.64
N GLN A 34 -14.58 6.39 -9.54
CA GLN A 34 -15.52 6.74 -10.61
C GLN A 34 -14.98 7.85 -11.56
N SER A 35 -13.66 7.92 -11.73
CA SER A 35 -13.02 8.84 -12.66
C SER A 35 -12.70 8.20 -14.01
N ILE A 36 -12.38 9.04 -14.99
CA ILE A 36 -11.88 8.61 -16.31
C ILE A 36 -10.35 8.60 -16.32
N GLU A 37 -9.75 7.81 -17.21
CA GLU A 37 -8.29 7.65 -17.34
C GLU A 37 -7.53 8.97 -17.49
N GLU A 38 -8.12 9.97 -18.14
CA GLU A 38 -7.52 11.31 -18.30
C GLU A 38 -7.28 12.04 -16.97
N GLN A 39 -7.95 11.62 -15.89
CA GLN A 39 -7.80 12.20 -14.55
C GLN A 39 -6.79 11.44 -13.70
N TRP A 40 -6.22 10.34 -14.21
CA TRP A 40 -5.32 9.48 -13.45
C TRP A 40 -3.88 10.00 -13.53
N ASP A 41 -3.21 10.11 -12.38
CA ASP A 41 -1.77 10.36 -12.29
C ASP A 41 -1.04 9.06 -11.93
N VAL A 42 -0.96 8.16 -12.92
CA VAL A 42 -0.27 6.88 -12.80
C VAL A 42 1.21 7.04 -12.44
N PRO A 43 2.00 7.94 -13.07
CA PRO A 43 3.39 8.14 -12.69
C PRO A 43 3.55 8.62 -11.24
N GLY A 44 2.64 9.47 -10.77
CA GLY A 44 2.59 9.93 -9.38
C GLY A 44 2.32 8.77 -8.41
N LEU A 45 1.36 7.92 -8.73
CA LEU A 45 1.02 6.74 -7.92
C LEU A 45 2.21 5.79 -7.78
N GLU A 46 2.84 5.41 -8.90
CA GLU A 46 3.98 4.49 -8.88
C GLU A 46 5.15 5.04 -8.07
N LYS A 47 5.43 6.34 -8.22
CA LYS A 47 6.48 7.02 -7.46
C LYS A 47 6.17 7.03 -5.96
N ALA A 48 4.92 7.29 -5.57
CA ALA A 48 4.51 7.30 -4.17
C ALA A 48 4.61 5.89 -3.56
N LEU A 49 4.15 4.87 -4.27
CA LEU A 49 4.30 3.47 -3.85
C LEU A 49 5.77 3.07 -3.69
N ALA A 50 6.64 3.50 -4.61
CA ALA A 50 8.05 3.19 -4.56
C ALA A 50 8.80 3.95 -3.45
N SER A 51 8.41 5.18 -3.15
CA SER A 51 9.09 6.03 -2.16
C SER A 51 8.64 5.73 -0.73
N GLU A 52 7.33 5.62 -0.51
CA GLU A 52 6.75 5.49 0.82
C GLU A 52 6.68 4.02 1.28
N PHE A 53 6.40 3.10 0.35
CA PHE A 53 6.18 1.68 0.66
C PHE A 53 7.28 0.76 0.12
N LEU A 54 8.26 1.32 -0.63
CA LEU A 54 9.28 0.55 -1.34
C LEU A 54 8.66 -0.52 -2.25
N LEU A 55 7.49 -0.22 -2.84
CA LEU A 55 6.76 -1.10 -3.74
C LEU A 55 6.88 -0.58 -5.16
N ARG A 56 7.42 -1.40 -6.05
CA ARG A 56 7.49 -1.09 -7.48
C ARG A 56 6.38 -1.84 -8.18
N ILE A 57 5.30 -1.13 -8.48
CA ILE A 57 4.13 -1.68 -9.15
C ILE A 57 4.05 -1.00 -10.52
N PRO A 58 4.16 -1.75 -11.63
CA PRO A 58 4.19 -1.19 -12.99
C PRO A 58 2.76 -1.01 -13.51
N VAL A 59 2.02 -0.07 -12.92
CA VAL A 59 0.64 0.27 -13.29
C VAL A 59 0.56 0.76 -14.73
N GLN A 60 1.52 1.58 -15.16
CA GLN A 60 1.58 2.10 -16.52
C GLN A 60 1.67 0.96 -17.54
N GLU A 61 2.53 -0.02 -17.30
CA GLU A 61 2.69 -1.18 -18.18
C GLU A 61 1.40 -2.01 -18.26
N TRP A 62 0.63 -2.10 -17.17
CA TRP A 62 -0.65 -2.82 -17.17
C TRP A 62 -1.70 -2.13 -18.03
N LEU A 63 -1.77 -0.80 -17.98
CA LEU A 63 -2.69 -0.01 -18.79
C LEU A 63 -2.33 -0.03 -20.27
N GLU A 64 -1.03 -0.05 -20.59
CA GLU A 64 -0.55 -0.20 -21.97
C GLU A 64 -0.84 -1.61 -22.53
N ALA A 65 -0.80 -2.64 -21.67
CA ALA A 65 -1.05 -4.03 -22.07
C ALA A 65 -2.54 -4.38 -22.16
N ASP A 66 -3.40 -3.70 -21.38
CA ASP A 66 -4.82 -4.00 -21.26
C ASP A 66 -5.67 -2.72 -21.23
N SER A 67 -6.20 -2.36 -22.40
CA SER A 67 -7.08 -1.19 -22.57
C SER A 67 -8.47 -1.35 -21.97
N GLU A 68 -8.85 -2.56 -21.51
CA GLU A 68 -10.11 -2.80 -20.80
C GLU A 68 -9.93 -2.71 -19.27
N LEU A 69 -8.73 -2.35 -18.81
CA LEU A 69 -8.42 -2.22 -17.40
C LEU A 69 -9.02 -0.92 -16.82
N HIS A 70 -10.27 -1.03 -16.36
CA HIS A 70 -10.99 0.06 -15.72
C HIS A 70 -10.59 0.26 -14.24
N GLU A 71 -10.96 1.41 -13.67
CA GLU A 71 -10.60 1.84 -12.30
C GLU A 71 -10.78 0.75 -11.24
N GLU A 72 -11.94 0.08 -11.22
CA GLU A 72 -12.30 -0.91 -10.20
C GLU A 72 -11.38 -2.15 -10.26
N ASN A 73 -11.11 -2.64 -11.47
CA ASN A 73 -10.21 -3.77 -11.70
C ASN A 73 -8.76 -3.38 -11.46
N LEU A 74 -8.36 -2.17 -11.88
CA LEU A 74 -7.02 -1.65 -11.65
C LEU A 74 -6.72 -1.52 -10.15
N ARG A 75 -7.63 -0.91 -9.39
CA ARG A 75 -7.50 -0.74 -7.94
C ARG A 75 -7.34 -2.10 -7.25
N SER A 76 -8.17 -3.07 -7.62
CA SER A 76 -8.10 -4.43 -7.09
C SER A 76 -6.76 -5.10 -7.40
N ARG A 77 -6.26 -4.96 -8.63
CA ARG A 77 -4.97 -5.51 -9.07
C ARG A 77 -3.78 -4.87 -8.36
N ILE A 78 -3.82 -3.56 -8.14
CA ILE A 78 -2.80 -2.85 -7.35
C ILE A 78 -2.79 -3.40 -5.92
N MET A 79 -3.96 -3.52 -5.29
CA MET A 79 -4.07 -4.02 -3.91
C MET A 79 -3.53 -5.46 -3.78
N GLU A 80 -3.88 -6.34 -4.72
CA GLU A 80 -3.34 -7.69 -4.76
C GLU A 80 -1.81 -7.69 -4.87
N SER A 81 -1.25 -6.86 -5.75
CA SER A 81 0.21 -6.76 -5.93
C SER A 81 0.93 -6.20 -4.71
N VAL A 82 0.31 -5.26 -3.99
CA VAL A 82 0.78 -4.76 -2.70
C VAL A 82 0.84 -5.89 -1.68
N ASN A 83 -0.25 -6.65 -1.54
CA ASN A 83 -0.37 -7.75 -0.61
C ASN A 83 0.65 -8.87 -0.92
N THR A 84 0.79 -9.26 -2.19
CA THR A 84 1.78 -10.25 -2.63
C THR A 84 3.22 -9.78 -2.37
N SER A 85 3.53 -8.53 -2.73
CA SER A 85 4.88 -7.97 -2.52
C SER A 85 5.23 -7.88 -1.04
N TYR A 86 4.24 -7.58 -0.19
CA TYR A 86 4.43 -7.54 1.25
C TYR A 86 4.65 -8.95 1.83
N GLN A 87 3.82 -9.93 1.46
CA GLN A 87 3.99 -11.32 1.90
C GLN A 87 5.36 -11.86 1.50
N GLY A 88 5.79 -11.62 0.25
CA GLY A 88 7.12 -12.01 -0.21
C GLY A 88 8.26 -11.37 0.60
N LYS A 89 8.13 -10.09 0.98
CA LYS A 89 9.12 -9.42 1.86
C LYS A 89 9.14 -10.01 3.27
N VAL A 90 7.99 -10.32 3.85
CA VAL A 90 7.89 -10.96 5.17
C VAL A 90 8.56 -12.33 5.17
N GLU A 91 8.35 -13.13 4.12
CA GLU A 91 8.99 -14.44 3.96
C GLU A 91 10.52 -14.32 3.78
N GLN A 92 11.00 -13.32 3.04
CA GLN A 92 12.43 -13.13 2.78
C GLN A 92 13.22 -12.53 3.95
N VAL A 93 12.63 -11.58 4.67
CA VAL A 93 13.31 -10.80 5.73
C VAL A 93 13.02 -11.36 7.13
N GLY A 94 11.94 -12.11 7.28
CA GLY A 94 11.44 -12.62 8.56
C GLY A 94 10.50 -11.62 9.25
N ALA A 95 9.34 -12.12 9.69
CA ALA A 95 8.25 -11.32 10.24
C ALA A 95 8.63 -10.39 11.40
N SER A 96 9.66 -10.75 12.18
CA SER A 96 10.10 -9.98 13.34
C SER A 96 10.75 -8.63 12.97
N ILE A 97 11.51 -8.59 11.87
CA ILE A 97 12.18 -7.37 11.39
C ILE A 97 11.17 -6.45 10.67
N MET A 98 10.27 -7.01 9.86
CA MET A 98 9.25 -6.24 9.16
C MET A 98 8.28 -5.54 10.13
N ASN A 99 7.85 -6.25 11.19
CA ASN A 99 7.02 -5.67 12.26
C ASN A 99 7.70 -4.51 13.02
N GLN A 100 9.03 -4.47 13.10
CA GLN A 100 9.72 -3.30 13.68
C GLN A 100 9.75 -2.12 12.71
N TYR A 101 9.94 -2.38 11.41
CA TYR A 101 9.93 -1.35 10.39
C TYR A 101 8.55 -0.69 10.23
N GLU A 102 7.48 -1.48 10.19
CA GLU A 102 6.12 -0.94 10.03
C GLU A 102 5.68 -0.06 11.20
N ARG A 103 6.04 -0.45 12.42
CA ARG A 103 5.81 0.40 13.59
C ARG A 103 6.51 1.75 13.45
N MET A 104 7.72 1.79 12.89
CA MET A 104 8.45 3.03 12.67
C MET A 104 7.78 3.90 11.58
N VAL A 105 7.37 3.31 10.46
CA VAL A 105 6.71 4.03 9.37
C VAL A 105 5.33 4.56 9.78
N MET A 106 4.52 3.75 10.46
CA MET A 106 3.20 4.19 10.94
C MET A 106 3.31 5.31 11.98
N LEU A 107 4.24 5.20 12.93
CA LEU A 107 4.48 6.27 13.90
C LEU A 107 4.90 7.56 13.20
N HIS A 108 5.76 7.49 12.20
CA HIS A 108 6.21 8.66 11.46
C HIS A 108 5.10 9.29 10.60
N SER A 109 4.20 8.47 10.04
CA SER A 109 3.04 8.96 9.29
C SER A 109 2.02 9.66 10.20
N ILE A 110 1.86 9.21 11.45
CA ILE A 110 0.98 9.86 12.44
C ILE A 110 1.60 11.17 12.97
N ASP A 111 2.93 11.21 13.18
CA ASP A 111 3.63 12.42 13.65
C ASP A 111 3.63 13.54 12.59
N SER A 112 3.57 13.18 11.30
CA SER A 112 3.55 14.15 10.19
C SER A 112 2.22 14.90 10.04
N VAL A 113 1.23 14.64 10.89
CA VAL A 113 -0.08 15.32 10.89
C VAL A 113 -0.24 16.32 12.06
N SER A 114 0.86 16.72 12.71
CA SER A 114 0.85 17.78 13.73
C SER A 114 1.18 19.17 13.19
#